data_AF-A0A6J4VWN5-F1
#
_entry.id   AF-A0A6J4VWN5-F1
#
_cell.length_a   1.000
_cell.length_b   1.000
_cell.length_c   1.000
_cell.angle_alpha   90.00
_cell.angle_beta   90.00
_cell.angle_gamma   90.00
#
_symmetry.space_group_name_H-M   'P 1'
#
loop_
_entity.id
_entity.type
_entity.pdbx_description
1 polymer ?
#
loop_
_entity_poly.entity_id
_entity_poly.type
_entity_poly.pdbx_seq_one_letter_code
_entity_poly.pdbx_strand_id
1 'polypeptide(L)'
;MTGTGGAGRRCPWCDSSDVERVQRGFAGKTDGNDQYFRCRACGKTTWEMVSKTAQEVRLGRYEAGKSFNERGDRYTIKRVLKVGFNEYLLYLRPAPLPKAPSPIAGDEGRETGPD
;
A
#
# COMPACT_ATOMS: atom_id res chain seq x y z
N MET A 1 27.26 -10.29 11.76
CA MET A 1 27.00 -8.95 12.33
C MET A 1 25.54 -8.61 12.08
N THR A 2 24.75 -8.70 13.15
CA THR A 2 23.49 -8.01 13.47
C THR A 2 22.64 -7.39 12.36
N GLY A 3 21.45 -7.96 12.15
CA GLY A 3 20.29 -7.29 11.55
C GLY A 3 19.03 -7.60 12.34
N THR A 4 18.89 -7.00 13.52
CA THR A 4 17.67 -7.09 14.34
C THR A 4 16.62 -6.11 13.80
N GLY A 5 15.40 -6.58 13.56
CA GLY A 5 14.21 -5.75 13.78
C GLY A 5 13.39 -5.38 12.55
N GLY A 6 12.39 -6.21 12.27
CA GLY A 6 11.21 -5.84 11.51
C GLY A 6 10.52 -7.09 11.04
N ALA A 7 9.38 -7.46 11.63
CA ALA A 7 8.49 -8.43 11.02
C ALA A 7 8.33 -8.02 9.54
N GLY A 8 8.86 -8.84 8.62
CA GLY A 8 9.05 -8.44 7.24
C GLY A 8 7.76 -7.87 6.67
N ARG A 9 7.81 -6.65 6.13
CA ARG A 9 6.63 -6.02 5.56
C ARG A 9 6.08 -6.91 4.45
N ARG A 10 4.80 -7.23 4.54
CA ARG A 10 4.08 -8.01 3.53
C ARG A 10 3.33 -7.12 2.57
N CYS A 11 3.22 -7.57 1.32
CA CYS A 11 2.40 -6.92 0.32
C CYS A 11 0.93 -6.96 0.74
N PRO A 12 0.21 -5.82 0.83
CA PRO A 12 -1.19 -5.80 1.23
C PRO A 12 -2.12 -6.44 0.19
N TRP A 13 -1.61 -6.70 -1.01
CA TRP A 13 -2.40 -7.22 -2.14
C TRP A 13 -2.30 -8.73 -2.31
N CYS A 14 -1.12 -9.31 -2.03
CA CYS A 14 -0.87 -10.75 -2.20
C CYS A 14 -0.21 -11.42 -1.00
N ASP A 15 0.03 -10.69 0.08
CA ASP A 15 0.68 -11.12 1.33
C ASP A 15 2.14 -11.61 1.22
N SER A 16 2.76 -11.48 0.04
CA SER A 16 4.17 -11.81 -0.18
C SER A 16 5.10 -10.92 0.64
N SER A 17 6.16 -11.50 1.19
CA SER A 17 7.27 -10.80 1.84
C SER A 17 8.33 -10.29 0.85
N ASP A 18 8.24 -10.66 -0.43
CA ASP A 18 9.15 -10.22 -1.49
C ASP A 18 8.78 -8.79 -1.96
N VAL A 19 9.23 -7.82 -1.17
CA VAL A 19 8.97 -6.40 -1.36
C VAL A 19 10.27 -5.60 -1.39
N GLU A 20 10.38 -4.72 -2.37
CA GLU A 20 11.45 -3.76 -2.53
C GLU A 20 10.97 -2.37 -2.09
N ARG A 21 11.61 -1.77 -1.10
CA ARG A 21 11.22 -0.46 -0.57
C ARG A 21 11.96 0.67 -1.29
N VAL A 22 11.21 1.62 -1.82
CA VAL A 22 11.74 2.90 -2.31
C VAL A 22 11.43 3.96 -1.27
N GLN A 23 12.47 4.40 -0.57
CA GLN A 23 12.35 5.46 0.41
C GLN A 23 12.54 6.82 -0.26
N ARG A 24 11.64 7.75 0.05
CA ARG A 24 11.81 9.16 -0.29
C ARG A 24 13.14 9.66 0.30
N GLY A 25 13.92 10.39 -0.49
CA GLY A 25 15.11 11.07 0.00
C GLY A 25 14.80 12.42 0.67
N PHE A 26 15.75 12.90 1.47
CA PHE A 26 15.56 14.09 2.31
C PHE A 26 15.96 15.40 1.62
N ALA A 27 16.78 15.35 0.56
CA ALA A 27 17.24 16.54 -0.17
C ALA A 27 18.00 16.16 -1.45
N GLY A 28 17.42 16.44 -2.63
CA GLY A 28 18.13 16.33 -3.91
C GLY A 28 17.21 16.40 -5.13
N LYS A 29 17.76 16.83 -6.28
CA LYS A 29 17.07 16.87 -7.59
C LYS A 29 16.71 15.48 -8.14
N THR A 30 17.28 14.43 -7.54
CA THR A 30 17.21 13.02 -7.95
C THR A 30 16.51 12.12 -6.94
N ASP A 31 16.15 12.65 -5.77
CA ASP A 31 15.41 11.89 -4.77
C ASP A 31 13.95 11.73 -5.21
N GLY A 32 13.41 10.51 -5.11
CA GLY A 32 11.99 10.29 -5.33
C GLY A 32 11.17 11.13 -4.36
N ASN A 33 10.18 11.87 -4.86
CA ASN A 33 9.29 12.70 -4.04
C ASN A 33 8.33 11.88 -3.16
N ASP A 34 8.17 10.60 -3.50
CA ASP A 34 7.21 9.69 -2.91
C ASP A 34 7.93 8.51 -2.23
N GLN A 35 7.27 7.93 -1.23
CA GLN A 35 7.71 6.67 -0.63
C GLN A 35 6.71 5.57 -0.96
N TYR A 36 7.22 4.45 -1.44
CA TYR A 36 6.43 3.30 -1.80
C TYR A 36 7.25 2.01 -1.66
N PHE A 37 6.60 0.87 -1.81
CA PHE A 37 7.30 -0.39 -2.02
C PHE A 37 6.69 -1.14 -3.19
N ARG A 38 7.54 -1.83 -3.94
CA ARG A 38 7.16 -2.67 -5.08
C ARG A 38 7.18 -4.12 -4.64
N CYS A 39 6.06 -4.81 -4.80
CA CYS A 39 6.03 -6.25 -4.63
C CYS A 39 6.52 -6.93 -5.90
N ARG A 40 7.55 -7.78 -5.80
CA ARG A 40 8.08 -8.52 -6.94
C ARG A 40 7.22 -9.73 -7.30
N ALA A 41 6.47 -10.27 -6.34
CA ALA A 41 5.57 -11.41 -6.56
C ALA A 41 4.30 -11.05 -7.37
N CYS A 42 3.65 -9.90 -7.10
CA CYS A 42 2.44 -9.49 -7.83
C CYS A 42 2.64 -8.26 -8.72
N GLY A 43 3.84 -7.67 -8.72
CA GLY A 43 4.18 -6.49 -9.51
C GLY A 43 3.58 -5.16 -9.00
N LYS A 44 2.71 -5.19 -7.98
CA LYS A 44 2.03 -3.98 -7.48
C LYS A 44 2.96 -3.05 -6.71
N THR A 45 2.75 -1.75 -6.91
CA THR A 45 3.38 -0.69 -6.13
C THR A 45 2.40 -0.22 -5.05
N THR A 46 2.81 -0.32 -3.79
CA THR A 46 2.04 0.19 -2.66
C THR A 46 2.61 1.51 -2.20
N TRP A 47 1.83 2.57 -2.37
CA TRP A 47 2.19 3.91 -1.95
C TRP A 47 1.99 4.09 -0.45
N GLU A 48 2.99 4.65 0.22
CA GLU A 48 2.91 4.99 1.64
C GLU A 48 2.84 6.48 1.87
N MET A 49 3.59 7.23 1.06
CA MET A 49 3.59 8.68 1.09
C MET A 49 3.62 9.20 -0.33
N VAL A 50 2.73 10.11 -0.64
CA VAL A 50 2.69 10.80 -1.94
C VAL A 50 2.79 12.30 -1.72
N SER A 51 3.67 12.95 -2.48
CA SER A 51 3.82 14.40 -2.48
C SER A 51 2.76 15.05 -3.37
N LYS A 52 2.18 16.15 -2.88
CA LYS A 52 1.15 16.95 -3.55
C LYS A 52 1.42 18.43 -3.36
N THR A 53 1.05 19.21 -4.35
CA THR A 53 1.06 20.68 -4.26
C THR A 53 -0.10 21.20 -3.42
N ALA A 54 -0.01 22.45 -2.99
CA ALA A 54 -1.12 23.12 -2.30
C ALA A 54 -2.40 23.15 -3.14
N GLN A 55 -2.25 23.34 -4.45
CA GLN A 55 -3.35 23.35 -5.41
C GLN A 55 -4.03 21.97 -5.51
N GLU A 56 -3.26 20.89 -5.65
CA GLU A 56 -3.81 19.53 -5.70
C GLU A 56 -4.56 19.15 -4.43
N VAL A 57 -4.01 19.49 -3.25
CA VAL A 57 -4.70 19.24 -1.98
C VAL A 57 -6.05 19.97 -1.92
N ARG A 58 -6.07 21.24 -2.34
CA ARG A 58 -7.29 22.05 -2.35
C ARG A 58 -8.32 21.51 -3.34
N LEU A 59 -7.92 21.18 -4.56
CA LEU A 59 -8.82 20.67 -5.59
C LEU A 59 -9.32 19.26 -5.26
N GLY A 60 -8.44 18.39 -4.79
CA GLY A 60 -8.75 17.01 -4.39
C GLY A 60 -9.47 16.91 -3.03
N ARG A 61 -9.57 18.01 -2.29
CA ARG A 61 -10.14 18.08 -0.93
C ARG A 61 -9.59 16.97 -0.02
N TYR A 62 -8.28 16.75 -0.12
CA TYR A 62 -7.59 15.66 0.58
C TYR A 62 -7.56 15.95 2.08
N GLU A 63 -8.10 15.01 2.86
CA GLU A 63 -8.19 15.08 4.31
C GLU A 63 -7.99 13.68 4.89
N ALA A 64 -7.55 13.61 6.15
CA ALA A 64 -7.45 12.34 6.85
C ALA A 64 -8.81 11.64 6.92
N GLY A 65 -8.81 10.32 6.75
CA GLY A 65 -10.00 9.48 6.71
C GLY A 65 -10.62 9.34 5.31
N LYS A 66 -10.34 10.24 4.37
CA LYS A 66 -10.87 10.14 3.00
C LYS A 66 -10.16 9.07 2.17
N SER A 67 -10.86 8.58 1.15
CA SER A 67 -10.29 7.69 0.15
C SER A 67 -9.44 8.47 -0.85
N PHE A 68 -8.35 7.85 -1.28
CA PHE A 68 -7.46 8.36 -2.32
C PHE A 68 -7.19 7.23 -3.31
N ASN A 69 -7.28 7.53 -4.61
CA ASN A 69 -6.96 6.55 -5.65
C ASN A 69 -5.64 6.95 -6.30
N GLU A 70 -4.72 6.00 -6.39
CA GLU A 70 -3.43 6.19 -7.05
C GLU A 70 -3.22 5.03 -8.02
N ARG A 71 -3.06 5.36 -9.31
CA ARG A 71 -2.88 4.39 -10.41
C ARG A 71 -3.84 3.19 -10.37
N GLY A 72 -5.10 3.41 -9.96
CA GLY A 72 -6.14 2.39 -9.91
C GLY A 72 -6.25 1.62 -8.59
N ASP A 73 -5.32 1.80 -7.65
CA ASP A 73 -5.38 1.20 -6.32
C ASP A 73 -5.98 2.21 -5.31
N ARG A 74 -6.80 1.70 -4.38
CA ARG A 74 -7.49 2.51 -3.36
C ARG A 74 -6.70 2.55 -2.06
N TYR A 75 -6.63 3.74 -1.49
CA TYR A 75 -5.96 4.06 -0.23
C TYR A 75 -6.90 4.84 0.68
N THR A 76 -6.63 4.77 1.98
CA THR A 76 -7.17 5.72 2.97
C THR A 76 -6.08 6.70 3.36
N ILE A 77 -6.37 7.98 3.30
CA ILE A 77 -5.46 9.03 3.78
C ILE A 77 -5.42 8.95 5.30
N LYS A 78 -4.25 8.67 5.87
CA LYS A 78 -4.02 8.67 7.32
C LYS A 78 -3.71 10.05 7.85
N ARG A 79 -2.97 10.83 7.08
CA ARG A 79 -2.57 12.17 7.46
C ARG A 79 -2.29 13.00 6.23
N VAL A 80 -2.55 14.30 6.35
CA VAL A 80 -2.09 15.32 5.40
C VAL A 80 -1.15 16.22 6.16
N LEU A 81 0.09 16.36 5.70
CA LEU A 81 1.12 17.15 6.38
C LEU A 81 1.69 18.20 5.42
N LYS A 82 1.64 19.48 5.79
CA LYS A 82 2.35 20.53 5.05
C LYS A 82 3.83 20.49 5.43
N VAL A 83 4.72 20.30 4.46
CA VAL A 83 6.17 20.16 4.68
C VAL A 83 7.00 21.25 4.00
N GLY A 84 6.40 22.01 3.09
CA GLY A 84 7.05 23.14 2.42
C GLY A 84 6.06 24.22 2.00
N PHE A 85 6.56 25.24 1.28
CA PHE A 85 5.73 26.34 0.80
C PHE A 85 4.61 25.85 -0.13
N ASN A 86 4.95 24.95 -1.06
CA ASN A 86 4.03 24.35 -2.02
C ASN A 86 4.08 22.81 -1.99
N GLU A 87 4.33 22.22 -0.81
CA GLU A 87 4.44 20.77 -0.68
C GLU A 87 3.66 20.25 0.53
N TYR A 88 2.85 19.24 0.26
CA TYR A 88 2.08 18.45 1.21
C TYR A 88 2.36 16.97 1.02
N LEU A 89 2.37 16.22 2.12
CA LEU A 89 2.49 14.77 2.12
C LEU A 89 1.18 14.14 2.54
N LEU A 90 0.70 13.24 1.69
CA LEU A 90 -0.39 12.34 2.01
C LEU A 90 0.21 11.04 2.53
N TYR A 91 0.01 10.74 3.81
CA TYR A 91 0.32 9.44 4.37
C TYR A 91 -0.83 8.50 4.06
N LEU A 92 -0.53 7.35 3.46
CA LEU A 92 -1.52 6.45 2.90
C LEU A 92 -1.51 5.11 3.63
N ARG A 93 -2.70 4.53 3.81
CA ARG A 93 -2.87 3.12 4.14
C ARG A 93 -3.52 2.43 2.94
N PRO A 94 -2.95 1.34 2.41
CA PRO A 94 -3.61 0.56 1.36
C PRO A 94 -4.97 0.05 1.88
N ALA A 95 -5.99 0.13 1.03
CA ALA A 95 -7.32 -0.38 1.28
C ALA A 95 -7.68 -1.44 0.22
N PRO A 96 -6.98 -2.60 0.23
CA PRO A 96 -7.28 -3.67 -0.70
C PRO A 96 -8.73 -4.11 -0.53
N LEU A 97 -9.41 -4.35 -1.65
CA LEU A 97 -10.69 -5.02 -1.58
C LEU A 97 -10.47 -6.39 -0.93
N PRO A 98 -11.37 -6.83 -0.03
CA PRO A 98 -11.27 -8.17 0.52
C PRO A 98 -11.22 -9.17 -0.64
N LYS A 99 -10.18 -10.01 -0.67
CA LYS A 99 -10.11 -11.12 -1.64
C LYS A 99 -11.35 -11.97 -1.39
N ALA A 100 -12.15 -12.22 -2.43
CA ALA A 100 -13.27 -13.14 -2.31
C ALA A 100 -12.76 -14.44 -1.66
N PRO A 101 -13.47 -15.00 -0.68
CA PRO A 101 -13.03 -16.26 -0.07
C PRO A 101 -12.85 -17.27 -1.20
N SER A 102 -11.66 -17.90 -1.26
CA SER A 102 -11.45 -19.01 -2.20
C SER A 102 -12.57 -20.02 -2.00
N PRO A 103 -13.17 -20.57 -3.06
CA PRO A 103 -14.10 -21.68 -2.90
C PRO A 103 -13.36 -22.77 -2.15
N ILE A 104 -13.89 -23.09 -0.97
CA ILE A 104 -13.47 -24.20 -0.12
C ILE A 104 -13.36 -25.42 -1.03
N ALA A 105 -12.16 -26.00 -1.14
CA ALA A 105 -11.98 -27.27 -1.83
C ALA A 105 -12.94 -28.27 -1.16
N GLY A 106 -13.78 -28.91 -1.98
CA GLY A 106 -14.79 -29.84 -1.53
C GLY A 106 -14.19 -30.88 -0.61
N ASP A 107 -14.74 -30.97 0.60
CA ASP A 107 -14.63 -32.13 1.46
C ASP A 107 -15.41 -33.26 0.76
N GLU A 108 -14.76 -33.97 -0.18
CA GLU A 108 -15.27 -35.25 -0.69
C GLU A 108 -15.08 -36.31 0.40
N GLY A 109 -15.92 -36.22 1.42
CA GLY A 109 -16.09 -37.22 2.45
C GLY A 109 -17.29 -38.12 2.17
N ARG A 110 -17.00 -39.41 1.97
CA ARG A 110 -17.76 -40.56 2.51
C ARG A 110 -18.81 -41.23 1.61
N GLU A 111 -18.35 -42.12 0.73
CA GLU A 111 -19.12 -43.31 0.34
C GLU A 111 -19.02 -44.37 1.46
N THR A 112 -20.04 -44.49 2.29
CA THR A 112 -20.26 -45.70 3.09
C THR A 112 -21.04 -46.70 2.25
N GLY A 113 -20.41 -47.82 1.89
CA GLY A 113 -21.12 -49.09 1.68
C GLY A 113 -21.84 -49.50 2.98
N PRO A 114 -22.92 -50.29 2.93
CA PRO A 114 -22.85 -51.67 2.41
C PRO A 114 -24.13 -52.17 1.68
N ASP A 115 -24.03 -53.32 1.00
CA ASP A 115 -24.97 -54.46 1.10
C ASP A 115 -24.29 -55.74 0.58
#